data_AF-A0A7Y4VGR6-F1
#
_entry.id   AF-A0A7Y4VGR6-F1
#
_cell.length_a   1.000
_cell.length_b   1.000
_cell.length_c   1.000
_cell.angle_alpha   90.00
_cell.angle_beta   90.00
_cell.angle_gamma   90.00
#
_symmetry.space_group_name_H-M   'P 1'
#
loop_
_entity.id
_entity.type
_entity.pdbx_description
1 polymer ?
#
loop_
_entity_poly.entity_id
_entity_poly.type
_entity_poly.pdbx_seq_one_letter_code
_entity_poly.pdbx_strand_id
1 'polypeptide(L)'
;MKIELKEVTAENFSKISKLKVNENQQNFVAPNAYSVAQSKFYPSWVCLAAYSGDVPVGFTMYGIEDEDNSLWIIRMMIDEEFQGKGYGRET
;
A
#
# COMPACT_ATOMS: atom_id res chain seq x y z
N MET A 1 14.78 11.68 1.72
CA MET A 1 13.36 12.06 1.53
C MET A 1 12.56 11.22 2.50
N LYS A 2 12.11 11.72 3.66
CA LYS A 2 11.59 10.82 4.71
C LYS A 2 10.25 10.19 4.31
N ILE A 3 10.18 8.86 4.37
CA ILE A 3 8.93 8.11 4.20
C ILE A 3 8.43 7.62 5.55
N GLU A 4 7.14 7.82 5.78
CA GLU A 4 6.44 7.33 6.96
C GLU A 4 5.33 6.37 6.53
N LEU A 5 5.32 5.18 7.12
CA LEU A 5 4.22 4.25 6.97
C LEU A 5 3.19 4.52 8.07
N LYS A 6 1.95 4.81 7.66
CA LYS A 6 0.83 5.11 8.56
C LYS A 6 -0.26 4.08 8.34
N GLU A 7 -0.95 3.68 9.40
CA GLU A 7 -2.10 2.79 9.28
C GLU A 7 -3.17 3.37 8.35
N VAL A 8 -3.83 2.52 7.58
CA VAL A 8 -5.01 2.93 6.81
C VAL A 8 -6.22 2.97 7.75
N THR A 9 -6.69 4.18 8.04
CA THR A 9 -7.83 4.45 8.93
C THR A 9 -9.01 5.01 8.14
N ALA A 10 -10.18 5.15 8.77
CA ALA A 10 -11.34 5.79 8.16
C ALA A 10 -11.02 7.22 7.64
N GLU A 11 -10.13 7.94 8.33
CA GLU A 11 -9.76 9.32 8.00
C GLU A 11 -8.97 9.43 6.69
N ASN A 12 -8.09 8.47 6.40
CA ASN A 12 -7.24 8.50 5.22
C ASN A 12 -7.69 7.55 4.09
N PHE A 13 -8.58 6.60 4.38
CA PHE A 13 -9.04 5.57 3.43
C PHE A 13 -9.46 6.14 2.08
N SER A 14 -10.21 7.24 2.05
CA SER A 14 -10.68 7.85 0.80
C SER A 14 -9.53 8.33 -0.09
N LYS A 15 -8.46 8.88 0.49
CA LYS A 15 -7.27 9.32 -0.26
C LYS A 15 -6.48 8.13 -0.76
N ILE A 16 -6.24 7.14 0.10
CA ILE A 16 -5.45 5.94 -0.22
C ILE A 16 -6.12 5.09 -1.30
N SER A 17 -7.46 5.02 -1.29
CA SER A 17 -8.24 4.29 -2.30
C SER A 17 -8.15 4.90 -3.71
N LYS A 18 -7.76 6.18 -3.82
CA LYS A 18 -7.65 6.90 -5.09
C LYS A 18 -6.25 6.87 -5.68
N LEU A 19 -5.24 6.42 -4.92
CA LEU A 19 -3.90 6.25 -5.46
C LEU A 19 -3.93 5.22 -6.58
N LYS A 20 -3.20 5.48 -7.66
CA LYS A 20 -3.18 4.63 -8.85
C LYS A 20 -1.76 4.48 -9.37
N VAL A 21 -1.45 3.29 -9.85
CA VAL A 21 -0.22 3.05 -10.60
C VAL A 21 -0.38 3.51 -12.04
N ASN A 22 0.74 3.64 -12.75
CA ASN A 22 0.75 3.85 -14.19
C ASN A 22 -0.12 2.81 -14.91
N GLU A 23 -0.76 3.19 -16.03
CA GLU A 23 -1.69 2.33 -16.77
C GLU A 23 -1.12 0.94 -17.12
N ASN A 24 0.17 0.89 -17.47
CA ASN A 24 0.87 -0.35 -17.79
C ASN A 24 1.05 -1.30 -16.60
N GLN A 25 0.81 -0.85 -15.37
CA GLN A 25 0.94 -1.62 -14.14
C GLN A 25 -0.39 -2.03 -13.50
N GLN A 26 -1.52 -1.52 -13.99
CA GLN A 26 -2.83 -1.71 -13.35
C GLN A 26 -3.22 -3.18 -13.18
N ASN A 27 -2.72 -4.07 -14.04
CA ASN A 27 -3.00 -5.50 -13.97
C ASN A 27 -2.09 -6.26 -12.98
N PHE A 28 -1.06 -5.63 -12.42
CA PHE A 28 -0.14 -6.26 -11.47
C PHE A 28 -0.50 -6.00 -10.01
N VAL A 29 -1.34 -5.01 -9.73
CA VAL A 29 -1.70 -4.63 -8.36
C VAL A 29 -3.20 -4.42 -8.25
N ALA A 30 -3.82 -5.08 -7.27
CA ALA A 30 -5.24 -4.89 -7.00
C ALA A 30 -5.51 -3.46 -6.45
N PRO A 31 -6.73 -2.90 -6.67
CA PRO A 31 -7.09 -1.61 -6.09
C PRO A 31 -6.91 -1.56 -4.57
N ASN A 32 -6.46 -0.41 -4.05
CA ASN A 32 -6.21 -0.24 -2.61
C ASN A 32 -7.50 -0.42 -1.78
N ALA A 33 -8.66 -0.01 -2.29
CA ALA A 33 -9.95 -0.22 -1.62
C ALA A 33 -10.28 -1.71 -1.43
N TYR A 34 -10.04 -2.52 -2.47
CA TYR A 34 -10.20 -3.97 -2.38
C TYR A 34 -9.22 -4.57 -1.36
N SER A 35 -8.00 -4.05 -1.33
CA SER A 35 -6.96 -4.51 -0.40
C SER A 35 -7.33 -4.31 1.07
N VAL A 36 -7.87 -3.14 1.39
CA VAL A 36 -8.35 -2.81 2.74
C VAL A 36 -9.59 -3.63 3.12
N ALA A 37 -10.47 -3.92 2.15
CA ALA A 37 -11.60 -4.82 2.40
C ALA A 37 -11.12 -6.26 2.65
N GLN A 38 -10.15 -6.73 1.86
CA GLN A 38 -9.59 -8.07 1.97
C GLN A 38 -8.93 -8.30 3.32
N SER A 39 -8.15 -7.34 3.85
CA SER A 39 -7.50 -7.49 5.15
C SER A 39 -8.47 -7.68 6.32
N LYS A 40 -9.77 -7.37 6.16
CA LYS A 40 -10.79 -7.67 7.18
C LYS A 40 -11.12 -9.16 7.30
N PHE A 41 -10.76 -9.95 6.31
CA PHE A 41 -10.93 -11.40 6.32
C PHE A 41 -9.64 -12.15 6.72
N TYR A 42 -8.49 -11.46 6.74
CA TYR A 42 -7.18 -12.02 7.08
C TYR A 42 -6.52 -11.17 8.18
N PRO A 43 -6.72 -11.51 9.47
CA PRO A 43 -6.27 -10.67 10.59
C PRO A 43 -4.76 -10.43 10.66
N SER A 44 -3.95 -11.30 10.07
CA SER A 44 -2.49 -11.14 9.97
C SER A 44 -2.06 -10.15 8.89
N TRP A 45 -2.98 -9.70 8.01
CA TRP A 45 -2.69 -8.83 6.88
C TRP A 45 -2.90 -7.36 7.29
N VAL A 46 -1.82 -6.58 7.21
CA VAL A 46 -1.76 -5.20 7.65
C VAL A 46 -1.63 -4.29 6.44
N CYS A 47 -2.54 -3.32 6.31
CA CYS A 47 -2.52 -2.29 5.29
C CYS A 47 -1.90 -0.99 5.82
N LEU A 48 -0.85 -0.51 5.16
CA LEU A 48 -0.19 0.75 5.49
C LEU A 48 -0.15 1.68 4.27
N ALA A 49 -0.27 2.97 4.52
CA ALA A 49 -0.09 4.01 3.53
C ALA A 49 1.30 4.66 3.69
N ALA A 50 1.99 4.86 2.57
CA ALA A 50 3.27 5.55 2.54
C ALA A 50 3.05 7.05 2.38
N TYR A 51 3.67 7.84 3.25
CA TYR A 51 3.58 9.30 3.27
C TYR A 51 4.93 9.96 3.11
N SER A 52 4.96 11.04 2.32
CA SER A 52 6.04 12.03 2.29
C SER A 52 5.53 13.31 2.95
N GLY A 53 5.86 13.49 4.23
CA GLY A 53 5.19 14.48 5.08
C GLY A 53 3.69 14.18 5.23
N ASP A 54 2.84 15.08 4.76
CA ASP A 54 1.37 14.94 4.80
C ASP A 54 0.76 14.42 3.49
N VAL A 55 1.59 14.16 2.48
CA VAL A 55 1.15 13.70 1.17
C VAL A 55 1.21 12.17 1.11
N PRO A 56 0.09 11.47 0.88
CA PRO A 56 0.12 10.04 0.62
C PRO A 56 0.72 9.80 -0.78
N VAL A 57 1.77 8.99 -0.85
CA VAL A 57 2.52 8.71 -2.08
C VAL A 57 2.47 7.24 -2.49
N GLY A 58 1.94 6.37 -1.63
CA GLY A 58 1.86 4.94 -1.93
C GLY A 58 1.09 4.13 -0.89
N PHE A 59 1.06 2.83 -1.12
CA PHE A 59 0.37 1.85 -0.29
C PHE A 59 1.18 0.55 -0.23
N THR A 60 1.17 -0.10 0.92
CA THR A 60 1.74 -1.43 1.11
C THR A 60 0.81 -2.29 1.95
N MET A 61 0.83 -3.59 1.68
CA MET A 61 0.16 -4.60 2.49
C MET A 61 1.13 -5.73 2.74
N TYR A 62 1.32 -6.09 4.00
CA TYR A 62 2.11 -7.26 4.38
C TYR A 62 1.30 -8.16 5.30
N GLY A 63 1.68 -9.42 5.41
CA GLY A 63 1.01 -10.35 6.30
C GLY A 63 1.71 -11.70 6.35
N ILE A 64 1.29 -12.52 7.32
CA ILE A 64 1.73 -13.91 7.43
C ILE A 64 0.75 -14.76 6.63
N GLU A 65 1.28 -15.65 5.80
CA GLU A 65 0.49 -16.66 5.09
C GLU A 65 0.19 -17.84 6.04
N ASP A 66 -1.05 -18.31 6.04
CA ASP A 66 -1.52 -19.30 7.03
C ASP A 66 -0.98 -20.71 6.74
N GLU A 67 -0.67 -21.01 5.48
CA GLU A 67 -0.24 -22.34 5.05
C GLU A 67 1.17 -22.70 5.54
N ASP A 68 2.10 -21.74 5.51
CA ASP A 68 3.53 -21.99 5.75
C ASP A 68 4.18 -21.04 6.77
N ASN A 69 3.41 -20.11 7.36
CA ASN A 69 3.88 -19.05 8.26
C ASN A 69 4.92 -18.10 7.63
N SER A 70 4.98 -18.00 6.31
CA SER A 70 5.87 -17.06 5.62
C SER A 70 5.37 -15.63 5.76
N LEU A 71 6.28 -14.69 5.99
CA LEU A 71 5.99 -13.25 5.96
C LEU A 71 6.10 -12.73 4.53
N TRP A 72 5.01 -12.15 4.02
CA TRP A 72 4.93 -11.61 2.66
C TRP A 72 4.70 -10.11 2.65
N ILE A 73 5.36 -9.43 1.70
CA ILE A 73 4.87 -8.15 1.18
C ILE A 73 3.88 -8.51 0.06
N ILE A 74 2.60 -8.50 0.41
CA ILE A 74 1.52 -8.96 -0.46
C ILE A 74 1.19 -7.90 -1.51
N ARG A 75 1.29 -6.62 -1.15
CA ARG A 75 1.12 -5.50 -2.08
C ARG A 75 2.13 -4.41 -1.79
N MET A 76 2.62 -3.79 -2.86
CA MET A 76 3.39 -2.56 -2.79
C MET A 76 3.09 -1.74 -4.04
N MET A 77 2.74 -0.48 -3.85
CA MET A 77 2.55 0.46 -4.95
C MET A 77 2.95 1.86 -4.55
N ILE A 78 3.47 2.60 -5.53
CA ILE A 78 3.71 4.04 -5.46
C ILE A 78 2.80 4.66 -6.50
N ASP A 79 2.12 5.72 -6.11
CA ASP A 79 1.23 6.46 -7.00
C ASP A 79 2.00 7.00 -8.23
N GLU A 80 1.37 6.97 -9.39
CA GLU A 80 1.96 7.30 -10.69
C GLU A 80 2.70 8.64 -10.68
N GLU A 81 2.17 9.64 -9.96
CA GLU A 81 2.76 10.98 -9.88
C GLU A 81 4.09 10.98 -9.10
N PHE A 82 4.35 9.93 -8.32
CA PHE A 82 5.53 9.78 -7.46
C PHE A 82 6.48 8.66 -7.92
N GLN A 83 6.14 7.90 -8.96
CA GLN A 83 7.03 6.85 -9.47
C GLN A 83 8.34 7.43 -10.07
N GLY A 84 9.41 6.63 -10.07
CA GLY A 84 10.72 7.02 -10.61
C GLY A 84 11.51 8.03 -9.76
N LYS A 85 10.97 8.47 -8.61
CA LYS A 85 11.58 9.50 -7.73
C LYS A 85 12.24 8.94 -6.47
N GLY A 86 12.36 7.62 -6.35
CA GLY A 86 13.03 6.95 -5.23
C GLY A 86 12.14 6.61 -4.02
N TYR A 87 10.87 7.03 -4.00
CA TYR A 87 9.92 6.78 -2.89
C TYR A 87 9.80 5.31 -2.46
N GLY A 88 9.87 4.37 -3.41
CA GLY A 88 9.79 2.93 -3.12
C GLY A 88 11.06 2.31 -2.54
N ARG A 89 12.19 3.03 -2.53
CA ARG A 89 13.49 2.53 -2.04
C ARG A 89 13.91 3.14 -0.71
N GLU A 90 13.34 4.29 -0.33
CA GLU A 90 13.77 5.00 0.87
C GLU A 90 13.67 4.11 2.13
N THR A 91 14.67 4.24 3.00
CA THR A 91 14.80 3.56 4.30
C THR A 91 14.43 4.46 5.46
#